data_AF-J2VWN9-F1
#
_entry.id   AF-J2VWN9-F1
#
_cell.length_a   1.000
_cell.length_b   1.000
_cell.length_c   1.000
_cell.angle_alpha   90.00
_cell.angle_beta   90.00
_cell.angle_gamma   90.00
#
_symmetry.space_group_name_H-M   'P 1'
#
loop_
_entity.id
_entity.type
_entity.pdbx_description
1 polymer ?
#
loop_
_entity_poly.entity_id
_entity_poly.type
_entity_poly.pdbx_seq_one_letter_code
_entity_poly.pdbx_strand_id
1 'polypeptide(L)'
;MVLGWKVVAGAIGVLCVQAVITPDRAWAITAELARTCKALTTKQFPPREVANPAAGSAKGSGRDQTAYFNKCVANNGKMDDGGK
;
A
#
# COMPACT_ATOMS: atom_id res chain seq x y z
N MET A 1 16.92 -34.05 -7.00
CA MET A 1 17.52 -34.99 -6.03
C MET A 1 16.39 -35.66 -5.27
N VAL A 2 16.44 -36.99 -5.21
CA VAL A 2 15.48 -37.89 -4.56
C VAL A 2 15.37 -37.60 -3.07
N LEU A 3 14.15 -37.34 -2.55
CA LEU A 3 13.95 -37.40 -1.10
C LEU A 3 13.26 -38.73 -0.76
N GLY A 4 14.12 -39.62 -0.29
CA GLY A 4 13.81 -40.97 0.12
C GLY A 4 12.81 -41.01 1.28
N TRP A 5 11.88 -41.94 1.12
CA TRP A 5 10.89 -42.41 2.07
C TRP A 5 11.57 -43.09 3.26
N LYS A 6 11.34 -42.56 4.46
CA LYS A 6 11.50 -43.27 5.74
C LYS A 6 10.56 -42.62 6.74
N VAL A 7 9.34 -43.16 6.83
CA VAL A 7 8.39 -42.86 7.91
C VAL A 7 8.78 -43.75 9.10
N VAL A 8 9.36 -43.14 10.13
CA VAL A 8 9.50 -43.82 11.43
C VAL A 8 8.33 -43.36 12.30
N ALA A 9 7.45 -44.30 12.60
CA ALA A 9 6.34 -44.11 13.52
C ALA A 9 6.89 -44.07 14.95
N GLY A 10 6.83 -42.90 15.58
CA GLY A 10 7.12 -42.69 16.99
C GLY A 10 6.09 -41.76 17.58
N ALA A 11 5.21 -42.30 18.43
CA ALA A 11 4.23 -41.55 19.20
C ALA A 11 4.94 -40.67 20.23
N ILE A 12 4.50 -39.41 20.39
CA ILE A 12 4.38 -38.63 21.64
C ILE A 12 4.15 -37.15 21.27
N GLY A 13 2.99 -36.63 21.68
CA GLY A 13 2.72 -35.21 21.91
C GLY A 13 2.85 -34.27 20.71
N VAL A 14 1.83 -34.24 19.83
CA VAL A 14 1.64 -33.08 18.94
C VAL A 14 1.18 -31.89 19.81
N LEU A 15 2.15 -31.18 20.38
CA LEU A 15 1.98 -29.76 20.68
C LEU A 15 1.92 -29.06 19.33
N CYS A 16 0.69 -28.85 18.83
CA CYS A 16 0.44 -27.93 17.73
C CYS A 16 0.87 -26.54 18.21
N VAL A 17 2.14 -26.19 17.96
CA VAL A 17 2.55 -24.79 17.90
C VAL A 17 1.72 -24.22 16.77
N GLN A 18 0.66 -23.51 17.15
CA GLN A 18 -0.17 -22.73 16.25
C GLN A 18 0.76 -21.65 15.69
N ALA A 19 1.46 -21.97 14.60
CA ALA A 19 2.06 -20.97 13.76
C ALA A 19 0.88 -20.15 13.23
N VAL A 20 0.57 -19.06 13.95
CA VAL A 20 -0.37 -18.07 13.50
C VAL A 20 0.24 -17.46 12.24
N ILE A 21 -0.10 -18.05 11.10
CA ILE A 21 -0.06 -17.38 9.83
C ILE A 21 -1.08 -16.25 9.95
N THR A 22 -0.67 -15.14 10.57
CA THR A 22 -1.37 -13.88 10.38
C THR A 22 -1.29 -13.65 8.89
N PRO A 23 -2.40 -13.68 8.12
CA PRO A 23 -2.35 -13.07 6.82
C PRO A 23 -1.87 -11.65 7.09
N ASP A 24 -0.73 -11.28 6.53
CA ASP A 24 -0.35 -9.88 6.41
C ASP A 24 -1.57 -9.24 5.77
N ARG A 25 -2.39 -8.56 6.59
CA ARG A 25 -3.60 -7.94 6.10
C ARG A 25 -3.07 -6.82 5.24
N ALA A 26 -2.92 -7.09 3.95
CA ALA A 26 -3.00 -6.09 2.92
C ALA A 26 -4.37 -5.45 3.13
N TRP A 27 -4.40 -4.44 3.99
CA TRP A 27 -5.60 -3.72 4.37
C TRP A 27 -6.01 -3.02 3.08
N ALA A 28 -6.97 -3.62 2.38
CA ALA A 28 -7.49 -3.03 1.16
C ALA A 28 -7.84 -1.59 1.50
N ILE A 29 -7.18 -0.65 0.82
CA ILE A 29 -7.40 0.77 1.07
C ILE A 29 -8.90 1.02 0.99
N THR A 30 -9.49 1.62 2.02
CA THR A 30 -10.92 1.91 1.98
C THR A 30 -11.17 2.88 0.83
N ALA A 31 -12.32 2.74 0.15
CA ALA A 31 -12.66 3.63 -0.96
C ALA A 31 -12.68 5.11 -0.50
N GLU A 32 -13.02 5.36 0.75
CA GLU A 32 -12.95 6.68 1.37
C GLU A 32 -11.50 7.19 1.48
N LEU A 33 -10.58 6.39 2.04
CA LEU A 33 -9.18 6.78 2.17
C LEU A 33 -8.53 7.03 0.81
N ALA A 34 -8.82 6.18 -0.18
CA ALA A 34 -8.34 6.35 -1.55
C ALA A 34 -8.83 7.66 -2.18
N ARG A 35 -10.11 8.02 -1.98
CA ARG A 35 -10.68 9.30 -2.46
C ARG A 35 -10.03 10.50 -1.78
N THR A 36 -9.85 10.45 -0.46
CA THR A 36 -9.18 11.51 0.31
C THR A 36 -7.75 11.72 -0.17
N CYS A 37 -6.97 10.64 -0.30
CA CYS A 37 -5.59 10.72 -0.77
C CYS A 37 -5.49 11.18 -2.23
N LYS A 38 -6.44 10.80 -3.09
CA LYS A 38 -6.52 11.32 -4.45
C LYS A 38 -6.78 12.83 -4.46
N ALA A 39 -7.71 13.32 -3.65
CA ALA A 39 -8.00 14.75 -3.55
C ALA A 39 -6.79 15.56 -3.08
N LEU A 40 -6.09 15.09 -2.04
CA LEU A 40 -4.85 15.71 -1.54
C LEU A 40 -3.74 15.69 -2.59
N THR A 41 -3.59 14.57 -3.31
CA THR A 41 -2.61 14.46 -4.40
C THR A 41 -2.94 15.47 -5.51
N THR A 42 -4.20 15.60 -5.94
CA THR A 42 -4.58 16.57 -6.97
C THR A 42 -4.42 18.03 -6.53
N LYS A 43 -4.63 18.32 -5.24
CA LYS A 43 -4.36 19.66 -4.68
C LYS A 43 -2.87 19.96 -4.70
N GLN A 44 -2.04 19.01 -4.29
CA GLN A 44 -0.60 19.20 -4.23
C GLN A 44 0.05 19.24 -5.62
N PHE A 45 -0.52 18.50 -6.57
CA PHE A 45 0.00 18.28 -7.91
C PHE A 45 -0.99 18.77 -8.97
N PRO A 46 -1.24 20.09 -9.10
CA PRO A 46 -2.16 20.61 -10.10
C PRO A 46 -1.64 20.33 -11.53
N PRO A 47 -2.52 20.18 -12.53
CA PRO A 47 -2.11 20.04 -13.93
C PRO A 47 -1.46 21.32 -14.47
N ARG A 48 -0.48 21.18 -15.37
CA ARG A 48 0.20 22.34 -16.02
C ARG A 48 -0.73 23.14 -16.93
N GLU A 49 -1.60 22.45 -17.63
CA GLU A 49 -2.44 22.99 -18.70
C GLU A 49 -3.88 22.55 -18.45
N VAL A 50 -4.79 23.51 -18.25
CA VAL A 50 -6.20 23.23 -17.92
C VAL A 50 -6.88 22.40 -19.03
N ALA A 51 -6.39 22.47 -20.27
CA ALA A 51 -6.96 21.81 -21.45
C ALA A 51 -6.13 20.62 -21.99
N ASN A 52 -5.04 20.23 -21.33
CA ASN A 52 -4.20 19.11 -21.80
C ASN A 52 -4.01 18.06 -20.68
N PRO A 53 -4.80 16.98 -20.67
CA PRO A 53 -4.69 15.89 -19.69
C PRO A 53 -3.35 15.13 -19.72
N ALA A 54 -2.62 15.20 -20.83
CA ALA A 54 -1.28 14.59 -20.94
C ALA A 54 -0.20 15.47 -20.33
N ALA A 55 -0.52 16.74 -20.03
CA ALA A 55 0.38 17.60 -19.29
C ALA A 55 0.48 17.06 -17.87
N GLY A 56 1.68 16.66 -17.46
CA GLY A 56 1.95 16.22 -16.10
C GLY A 56 1.65 17.32 -15.08
N SER A 57 1.99 17.06 -13.81
CA SER A 57 1.78 18.08 -12.79
C SER A 57 2.67 19.30 -13.00
N ALA A 58 2.16 20.48 -12.66
CA ALA A 58 2.93 21.70 -12.50
C ALA A 58 3.97 21.59 -11.37
N LYS A 59 3.77 20.65 -10.45
CA LYS A 59 4.68 20.36 -9.34
C LYS A 59 5.17 18.92 -9.44
N GLY A 60 6.45 18.67 -9.71
CA GLY A 60 7.01 17.30 -9.70
C GLY A 60 6.53 16.37 -10.83
N SER A 61 6.92 15.10 -10.75
CA SER A 61 6.68 14.06 -11.76
C SER A 61 5.53 13.12 -11.39
N GLY A 62 5.09 12.26 -12.31
CA GLY A 62 4.11 11.19 -12.00
C GLY A 62 4.57 10.27 -10.86
N ARG A 63 5.88 10.00 -10.76
CA ARG A 63 6.45 9.22 -9.65
C ARG A 63 6.29 9.92 -8.29
N ASP A 64 6.43 11.24 -8.26
CA ASP A 64 6.25 12.04 -7.04
C ASP A 64 4.78 12.02 -6.58
N GLN A 65 3.84 12.06 -7.54
CA GLN A 65 2.41 11.91 -7.26
C GLN A 65 2.10 10.55 -6.63
N THR A 66 2.61 9.46 -7.19
CA THR A 66 2.44 8.11 -6.61
C THR A 66 3.07 7.99 -5.23
N ALA A 67 4.27 8.54 -5.04
CA ALA A 67 4.94 8.53 -3.75
C ALA A 67 4.15 9.32 -2.69
N TYR A 68 3.59 10.47 -3.06
CA TYR A 68 2.72 11.26 -2.18
C TYR A 68 1.43 10.50 -1.83
N PHE A 69 0.77 9.89 -2.81
CA PHE A 69 -0.42 9.08 -2.57
C PHE A 69 -0.13 7.92 -1.60
N ASN A 70 0.96 7.18 -1.82
CA ASN A 70 1.35 6.07 -0.94
C ASN A 70 1.66 6.55 0.49
N LYS A 71 2.33 7.70 0.64
CA LYS A 71 2.51 8.32 1.96
C LYS A 71 1.17 8.71 2.59
N CYS A 72 0.22 9.23 1.82
CA CYS A 72 -1.09 9.58 2.33
C CYS A 72 -1.84 8.34 2.86
N VAL A 73 -1.79 7.23 2.11
CA VAL A 73 -2.37 5.96 2.54
C VAL A 73 -1.69 5.46 3.82
N ALA A 74 -0.36 5.50 3.88
CA ALA A 74 0.39 5.09 5.07
C ALA A 74 0.09 5.95 6.31
N ASN A 75 -0.28 7.22 6.12
CA ASN A 75 -0.70 8.13 7.19
C ASN A 75 -2.22 8.17 7.41
N ASN A 76 -2.96 7.22 6.83
CA ASN A 76 -4.41 7.12 6.95
C ASN A 76 -5.14 8.46 6.62
N GLY A 77 -4.66 9.16 5.60
CA GLY A 77 -5.28 10.39 5.09
C GLY A 77 -4.80 11.67 5.78
N LYS A 78 -3.94 11.57 6.80
CA LYS A 78 -3.37 12.73 7.50
C LYS A 78 -2.07 13.16 6.82
N MET A 79 -2.18 14.06 5.86
CA MET A 79 -1.02 14.75 5.30
C MET A 79 -1.00 16.16 5.86
N ASP A 80 0.20 16.66 6.16
CA ASP A 80 0.43 18.09 6.34
C ASP A 80 0.15 18.74 4.98
N ASP A 81 -1.09 19.15 4.79
CA ASP A 81 -1.45 20.06 3.71
C ASP A 81 -0.73 21.35 4.08
N GLY A 82 0.38 21.64 3.41
CA GLY A 82 1.14 22.88 3.54
C GLY A 82 0.34 24.10 3.04
N GLY A 83 -0.93 24.19 3.42
CA GLY A 83 -1.80 25.34 3.29
C GLY A 83 -1.33 26.42 4.25
N LYS A 84 -0.54 27.34 3.70
CA LYS A 84 -0.46 28.71 4.18
C LYS A 84 -1.44 29.54 3.35
#